data_AF-A0AAP6GXV2-F1
#
_entry.id   AF-A0AAP6GXV2-F1
#
_cell.length_a   1.000
_cell.length_b   1.000
_cell.length_c   1.000
_cell.angle_alpha   90.00
_cell.angle_beta   90.00
_cell.angle_gamma   90.00
#
_symmetry.space_group_name_H-M   'P 1'
#
loop_
_entity.id
_entity.type
_entity.pdbx_description
1 polymer ?
#
loop_
_entity_poly.entity_id
_entity_poly.type
_entity_poly.pdbx_seq_one_letter_code
_entity_poly.pdbx_strand_id
1 'polypeptide(L)'
;MADWLGEALETARDPFALIVKGPRVLAEWMDQRREKRYQEFIDAARVGDVFPENAEAMTAEDLVAIMRSLEQDMEAEKSVLYGRLARTIALGRIVLSERRHFIKVLRELSFHQVEQLRSAHVSTLFNLHPDSGSGRMVPKDFLASLVEHDKLQIEQLGLWAKDSLSPTGKRLVEACYLKDELTPQAIGAREWVDGMLDIICNEIGEGECSRFIDEVTMVGHGRLVKVRNQAAFRSNNTISSLFPASMAVLLYFDPSKLTSQWKFVEERIRPGTEVVTASFDDGSSREPTLSSYRHFNLASGIPIVASEIIDHFLAAKSGER
;
A
#
# COMPACT_ATOMS: atom_id res chain seq x y z
N MET A 1 -21.51 46.81 -1.78
CA MET A 1 -20.60 46.28 -2.83
C MET A 1 -19.98 44.91 -2.47
N ALA A 2 -20.41 44.24 -1.39
CA ALA A 2 -19.80 43.01 -0.88
C ALA A 2 -20.63 41.72 -1.06
N ASP A 3 -21.93 41.78 -1.35
CA ASP A 3 -22.80 40.58 -1.41
C ASP A 3 -22.67 39.75 -2.70
N TRP A 4 -22.53 40.41 -3.85
CA TRP A 4 -22.42 39.75 -5.16
C TRP A 4 -21.14 38.91 -5.36
N LEU A 5 -20.12 39.12 -4.51
CA LEU A 5 -18.85 38.37 -4.53
C LEU A 5 -18.98 36.99 -3.87
N GLY A 6 -19.77 36.88 -2.80
CA GLY A 6 -20.10 35.59 -2.19
C GLY A 6 -20.94 34.71 -3.12
N GLU A 7 -21.89 35.33 -3.83
CA GLU A 7 -22.73 34.68 -4.83
C GLU A 7 -21.93 34.21 -6.07
N ALA A 8 -20.85 34.92 -6.43
CA ALA A 8 -19.92 34.51 -7.48
C ALA A 8 -19.11 33.26 -7.10
N LEU A 9 -18.77 33.11 -5.82
CA LEU A 9 -18.04 31.96 -5.30
C LEU A 9 -18.91 30.69 -5.19
N GLU A 10 -20.20 30.81 -4.86
CA GLU A 10 -21.14 29.68 -4.96
C GLU A 10 -21.39 29.24 -6.42
N THR A 11 -21.36 30.17 -7.38
CA THR A 11 -21.42 29.85 -8.82
C THR A 11 -20.16 29.17 -9.40
N ALA A 12 -19.10 28.96 -8.61
CA ALA A 12 -17.90 28.24 -9.06
C ALA A 12 -18.16 26.75 -9.40
N ARG A 13 -19.36 26.23 -9.16
CA ARG A 13 -19.78 24.90 -9.65
C ARG A 13 -20.06 24.85 -11.15
N ASP A 14 -20.32 25.99 -11.80
CA ASP A 14 -20.57 26.05 -13.25
C ASP A 14 -19.60 27.04 -13.94
N PRO A 15 -18.57 26.53 -14.64
CA PRO A 15 -17.63 27.36 -15.41
C PRO A 15 -18.32 28.28 -16.42
N PHE A 16 -19.47 27.89 -16.96
CA PHE A 16 -20.19 28.70 -17.94
C PHE A 16 -20.88 29.91 -17.30
N ALA A 17 -21.37 29.76 -16.07
CA ALA A 17 -21.93 30.87 -15.29
C ALA A 17 -20.89 31.99 -15.04
N LEU A 18 -19.62 31.65 -14.85
CA LEU A 18 -18.53 32.62 -14.72
C LEU A 18 -18.25 33.35 -16.04
N ILE A 19 -18.27 32.63 -17.17
CA ILE A 19 -18.07 33.22 -18.51
C ILE A 19 -19.16 34.26 -18.82
N VAL A 20 -20.43 33.93 -18.53
CA VAL A 20 -21.58 34.83 -18.79
C VAL A 20 -21.50 36.13 -17.97
N LYS A 21 -20.87 36.11 -16.78
CA LYS A 21 -20.69 37.31 -15.93
C LYS A 21 -19.66 38.31 -16.50
N GLY A 22 -18.94 37.96 -17.56
CA GLY A 22 -18.07 38.87 -18.31
C GLY A 22 -16.62 38.96 -17.79
N PRO A 23 -15.74 39.68 -18.51
CA PRO A 23 -14.30 39.60 -18.35
C PRO A 23 -13.77 40.09 -17.00
N ARG A 24 -14.43 41.07 -16.35
CA ARG A 24 -14.00 41.58 -15.04
C ARG A 24 -14.13 40.52 -13.94
N VAL A 25 -15.30 39.86 -13.88
CA VAL A 25 -15.56 38.81 -12.89
C VAL A 25 -14.65 37.60 -13.12
N LEU A 26 -14.41 37.25 -14.39
CA LEU A 26 -13.47 36.19 -14.75
C LEU A 26 -12.04 36.51 -14.29
N ALA A 27 -11.57 37.75 -14.48
CA ALA A 27 -10.24 38.18 -14.03
C ALA A 27 -10.11 38.12 -12.50
N GLU A 28 -11.09 38.65 -11.76
CA GLU A 28 -11.10 38.61 -10.29
C GLU A 28 -11.10 37.16 -9.77
N TRP A 29 -11.86 36.25 -10.40
CA TRP A 29 -11.86 34.83 -10.04
C TRP A 29 -10.52 34.15 -10.31
N MET A 30 -9.87 34.46 -11.44
CA MET A 30 -8.53 33.96 -11.77
C MET A 30 -7.47 34.44 -10.77
N ASP A 31 -7.55 35.69 -10.34
CA ASP A 31 -6.62 36.26 -9.34
C ASP A 31 -6.82 35.61 -7.97
N GLN A 32 -8.06 35.39 -7.54
CA GLN A 32 -8.35 34.64 -6.30
C GLN A 32 -7.81 33.21 -6.35
N ARG A 33 -7.96 32.51 -7.49
CA ARG A 33 -7.37 31.18 -7.67
C ARG A 33 -5.85 31.21 -7.59
N ARG A 34 -5.21 32.21 -8.19
CA ARG A 34 -3.76 32.37 -8.15
C ARG A 34 -3.27 32.60 -6.73
N GLU A 35 -3.92 33.51 -6.00
CA GLU A 35 -3.61 33.78 -4.60
C GLU A 35 -3.74 32.52 -3.74
N LYS A 36 -4.83 31.75 -3.94
CA LYS A 36 -5.03 30.48 -3.23
C LYS A 36 -3.88 29.49 -3.47
N ARG A 37 -3.38 29.38 -4.71
CA ARG A 37 -2.25 28.49 -5.04
C ARG A 37 -0.96 28.92 -4.36
N TYR A 38 -0.69 30.23 -4.30
CA TYR A 38 0.46 30.74 -3.56
C TYR A 38 0.32 30.49 -2.06
N GLN A 39 -0.88 30.64 -1.50
CA GLN A 39 -1.15 30.33 -0.10
C GLN A 39 -0.89 28.85 0.19
N GLU A 40 -1.45 27.93 -0.61
CA GLU A 40 -1.23 26.47 -0.49
C GLU A 40 0.26 26.11 -0.60
N PHE A 41 0.99 26.75 -1.52
CA PHE A 41 2.44 26.61 -1.65
C PHE A 41 3.19 27.08 -0.39
N ILE A 42 2.90 28.28 0.10
CA ILE A 42 3.56 28.87 1.28
C ILE A 42 3.30 28.01 2.51
N ASP A 43 2.05 27.60 2.72
CA ASP A 43 1.66 26.78 3.86
C ASP A 43 2.41 25.44 3.82
N ALA A 44 2.43 24.77 2.66
CA ALA A 44 3.15 23.52 2.47
C ALA A 44 4.66 23.65 2.66
N ALA A 45 5.26 24.75 2.19
CA ALA A 45 6.69 25.01 2.35
C ALA A 45 7.10 25.25 3.81
N ARG A 46 6.17 25.70 4.65
CA ARG A 46 6.38 26.02 6.07
C ARG A 46 5.98 24.89 7.02
N VAL A 47 5.49 23.76 6.53
CA VAL A 47 5.09 22.64 7.41
C VAL A 47 6.30 22.09 8.19
N GLY A 48 6.13 21.96 9.51
CA GLY A 48 7.15 21.45 10.43
C GLY A 48 8.23 22.49 10.77
N ASP A 49 9.38 22.03 11.25
CA ASP A 49 10.46 22.89 11.75
C ASP A 49 11.31 23.48 10.61
N VAL A 50 10.72 24.35 9.80
CA VAL A 50 11.40 25.07 8.70
C VAL A 50 11.57 26.53 9.10
N PHE A 51 12.81 26.92 9.36
CA PHE A 51 13.20 28.26 9.79
C PHE A 51 14.36 28.77 8.94
N PRO A 52 14.55 30.10 8.79
CA PRO A 52 15.67 30.64 8.03
C PRO A 52 17.03 30.04 8.39
N GLU A 53 17.25 29.71 9.67
CA GLU A 53 18.50 29.18 10.23
C GLU A 53 18.78 27.72 9.82
N ASN A 54 17.77 26.97 9.35
CA ASN A 54 17.92 25.58 8.91
C ASN A 54 17.51 25.36 7.44
N ALA A 55 17.15 26.44 6.74
CA ALA A 55 16.59 26.43 5.38
C ALA A 55 17.50 27.14 4.36
N GLU A 56 18.82 27.16 4.59
CA GLU A 56 19.79 27.95 3.81
C GLU A 56 20.21 27.29 2.48
N ALA A 57 19.88 26.01 2.27
CA ALA A 57 20.40 25.30 1.11
C ALA A 57 19.72 25.70 -0.21
N MET A 58 18.54 26.34 -0.17
CA MET A 58 17.81 26.77 -1.37
C MET A 58 18.37 28.10 -1.90
N THR A 59 18.67 28.15 -3.18
CA THR A 59 19.11 29.40 -3.82
C THR A 59 17.91 30.25 -4.28
N ALA A 60 18.13 31.55 -4.49
CA ALA A 60 17.11 32.42 -5.08
C ALA A 60 16.67 31.93 -6.46
N GLU A 61 17.59 31.36 -7.26
CA GLU A 61 17.26 30.82 -8.57
C GLU A 61 16.43 29.53 -8.50
N ASP A 62 16.61 28.71 -7.46
CA ASP A 62 15.78 27.53 -7.20
C ASP A 62 14.34 27.97 -6.93
N LEU A 63 14.16 28.96 -6.05
CA LEU A 63 12.86 29.54 -5.73
C LEU A 63 12.18 30.12 -6.99
N VAL A 64 12.90 30.91 -7.79
CA VAL A 64 12.35 31.47 -9.04
C VAL A 64 11.87 30.38 -10.00
N ALA A 65 12.61 29.28 -10.13
CA ALA A 65 12.19 28.18 -11.02
C ALA A 65 10.98 27.42 -10.48
N ILE A 66 10.87 27.22 -9.17
CA ILE A 66 9.69 26.62 -8.55
C ILE A 66 8.47 27.52 -8.78
N MET A 67 8.59 28.81 -8.48
CA MET A 67 7.49 29.78 -8.64
C MET A 67 7.02 29.85 -10.10
N ARG A 68 7.95 29.90 -11.07
CA ARG A 68 7.60 29.87 -12.49
C ARG A 68 6.93 28.56 -12.90
N SER A 69 7.38 27.43 -12.34
CA SER A 69 6.78 26.13 -12.63
C SER A 69 5.35 26.07 -12.08
N LEU A 70 5.14 26.50 -10.84
CA LEU A 70 3.84 26.63 -10.20
C LEU A 70 2.87 27.50 -11.02
N GLU A 71 3.32 28.66 -11.50
CA GLU A 71 2.50 29.57 -12.29
C GLU A 71 2.08 29.00 -13.65
N GLN A 72 2.98 28.26 -14.30
CA GLN A 72 2.74 27.64 -15.60
C GLN A 72 1.94 26.34 -15.50
N ASP A 73 1.93 25.71 -14.33
CA ASP A 73 1.24 24.45 -14.12
C ASP A 73 -0.28 24.65 -14.11
N MET A 74 -0.99 23.88 -14.93
CA MET A 74 -2.44 23.95 -15.05
C MET A 74 -3.18 23.23 -13.91
N GLU A 75 -2.49 22.35 -13.18
CA GLU A 75 -3.08 21.55 -12.11
C GLU A 75 -2.83 22.23 -10.76
N ALA A 76 -3.92 22.71 -10.15
CA ALA A 76 -3.87 23.45 -8.90
C ALA A 76 -3.42 22.56 -7.72
N GLU A 77 -3.72 21.26 -7.80
CA GLU A 77 -3.41 20.22 -6.84
C GLU A 77 -1.89 20.10 -6.56
N LYS A 78 -1.07 20.43 -7.56
CA LYS A 78 0.40 20.40 -7.43
C LYS A 78 0.98 21.54 -6.60
N SER A 79 0.19 22.55 -6.22
CA SER A 79 0.68 23.71 -5.44
C SER A 79 1.33 23.29 -4.12
N VAL A 80 0.70 22.33 -3.42
CA VAL A 80 1.22 21.74 -2.18
C VAL A 80 2.53 20.97 -2.43
N LEU A 81 2.60 20.20 -3.52
CA LEU A 81 3.79 19.41 -3.87
C LEU A 81 4.99 20.31 -4.17
N TYR A 82 4.77 21.43 -4.88
CA TYR A 82 5.81 22.43 -5.10
C TYR A 82 6.32 23.04 -3.79
N GLY A 83 5.42 23.34 -2.85
CA GLY A 83 5.80 23.86 -1.53
C GLY A 83 6.66 22.87 -0.75
N ARG A 84 6.28 21.59 -0.76
CA ARG A 84 7.03 20.50 -0.11
C ARG A 84 8.39 20.26 -0.78
N LEU A 85 8.46 20.32 -2.10
CA LEU A 85 9.72 20.25 -2.83
C LEU A 85 10.64 21.42 -2.46
N ALA A 86 10.11 22.66 -2.43
CA ALA A 86 10.86 23.85 -2.02
C ALA A 86 11.44 23.70 -0.61
N ARG A 87 10.60 23.24 0.33
CA ARG A 87 11.01 22.91 1.69
C ARG A 87 12.14 21.89 1.71
N THR A 88 12.00 20.78 1.00
CA THR A 88 12.99 19.70 0.99
C THR A 88 14.33 20.17 0.40
N ILE A 89 14.29 21.04 -0.61
CA ILE A 89 15.48 21.71 -1.16
C ILE A 89 16.11 22.64 -0.11
N ALA A 90 15.31 23.46 0.57
CA ALA A 90 15.78 24.43 1.56
C ALA A 90 16.44 23.76 2.76
N LEU A 91 15.91 22.62 3.21
CA LEU A 91 16.49 21.77 4.26
C LEU A 91 17.73 20.98 3.81
N GLY A 92 18.21 21.17 2.57
CA GLY A 92 19.41 20.51 2.05
C GLY A 92 19.27 19.01 1.82
N ARG A 93 18.04 18.48 1.77
CA ARG A 93 17.77 17.04 1.60
C ARG A 93 17.82 16.58 0.15
N ILE A 94 17.95 17.51 -0.80
CA ILE A 94 18.14 17.24 -2.23
C ILE A 94 19.49 17.82 -2.67
N VAL A 95 20.30 16.95 -3.29
CA VAL A 95 21.59 17.35 -3.87
C VAL A 95 21.40 18.31 -5.04
N LEU A 96 22.34 19.24 -5.21
CA LEU A 96 22.23 20.34 -6.18
C LEU A 96 21.90 19.87 -7.62
N SER A 97 22.50 18.76 -8.06
CA SER A 97 22.29 18.18 -9.39
C SER A 97 20.86 17.69 -9.64
N GLU A 98 20.11 17.36 -8.59
CA GLU A 98 18.75 16.82 -8.69
C GLU A 98 17.67 17.90 -8.61
N ARG A 99 17.96 19.08 -8.04
CA ARG A 99 16.96 20.13 -7.80
C ARG A 99 16.24 20.56 -9.06
N ARG A 100 17.00 20.97 -10.09
CA ARG A 100 16.44 21.40 -11.38
C ARG A 100 15.68 20.28 -12.07
N HIS A 101 16.18 19.06 -11.95
CA HIS A 101 15.53 17.89 -12.51
C HIS A 101 14.17 17.65 -11.82
N PHE A 102 14.08 17.68 -10.49
CA PHE A 102 12.82 17.50 -9.76
C PHE A 102 11.80 18.59 -10.04
N ILE A 103 12.23 19.86 -10.12
CA ILE A 103 11.35 20.98 -10.50
C ILE A 103 10.77 20.74 -11.90
N LYS A 104 11.62 20.35 -12.86
CA LYS A 104 11.20 20.03 -14.23
C LYS A 104 10.23 18.85 -14.26
N VAL A 105 10.58 17.76 -13.61
CA VAL A 105 9.78 16.52 -13.55
C VAL A 105 8.41 16.79 -12.96
N LEU A 106 8.33 17.49 -11.82
CA LEU A 106 7.06 17.78 -11.16
C LEU A 106 6.12 18.62 -12.05
N ARG A 107 6.69 19.50 -12.88
CA ARG A 107 5.94 20.27 -13.88
C ARG A 107 5.44 19.40 -15.04
N GLU A 108 6.24 18.44 -15.48
CA GLU A 108 5.94 17.61 -16.65
C GLU A 108 4.99 16.45 -16.35
N LEU A 109 4.98 15.96 -15.11
CA LEU A 109 4.02 14.96 -14.65
C LEU A 109 2.68 15.61 -14.31
N SER A 110 1.60 14.92 -14.66
CA SER A 110 0.28 15.19 -14.09
C SER A 110 0.22 14.84 -12.61
N PHE A 111 -0.70 15.46 -11.89
CA PHE A 111 -0.96 15.13 -10.48
C PHE A 111 -1.29 13.64 -10.31
N HIS A 112 -2.08 13.07 -11.24
CA HIS A 112 -2.39 11.64 -11.23
C HIS A 112 -1.15 10.75 -11.33
N GLN A 113 -0.20 11.08 -12.23
CA GLN A 113 1.05 10.33 -12.34
C GLN A 113 1.88 10.42 -11.05
N VAL A 114 1.93 11.59 -10.41
CA VAL A 114 2.65 11.75 -9.12
C VAL A 114 1.98 10.93 -8.02
N GLU A 115 0.65 10.84 -8.00
CA GLU A 115 -0.11 9.97 -7.08
C GLU A 115 0.14 8.49 -7.32
N GLN A 116 0.29 8.06 -8.58
CA GLN A 116 0.69 6.67 -8.88
C GLN A 116 2.12 6.38 -8.42
N LEU A 117 3.05 7.32 -8.59
CA LEU A 117 4.41 7.19 -8.05
C LEU A 117 4.42 7.12 -6.52
N ARG A 118 3.58 7.92 -5.85
CA ARG A 118 3.38 7.84 -4.40
C ARG A 118 2.92 6.45 -3.98
N SER A 119 1.86 5.95 -4.60
CA SER A 119 1.29 4.64 -4.26
C SER A 119 2.27 3.49 -4.54
N ALA A 120 2.98 3.57 -5.67
CA ALA A 120 4.04 2.64 -6.00
C ALA A 120 5.21 2.69 -5.00
N HIS A 121 5.60 3.88 -4.49
CA HIS A 121 6.60 4.00 -3.42
C HIS A 121 6.13 3.35 -2.11
N VAL A 122 4.89 3.62 -1.67
CA VAL A 122 4.30 3.02 -0.47
C VAL A 122 4.31 1.49 -0.56
N SER A 123 4.01 0.92 -1.74
CA SER A 123 4.08 -0.53 -1.96
C SER A 123 5.48 -1.15 -1.80
N THR A 124 6.54 -0.33 -1.85
CA THR A 124 7.91 -0.79 -1.56
C THR A 124 8.22 -0.84 -0.07
N LEU A 125 7.40 -0.17 0.76
CA LEU A 125 7.61 -0.03 2.20
C LEU A 125 6.67 -0.94 3.02
N PHE A 126 5.47 -1.23 2.50
CA PHE A 126 4.41 -1.94 3.23
C PHE A 126 3.94 -3.20 2.49
N ASN A 127 3.39 -4.16 3.21
CA ASN A 127 2.83 -5.39 2.63
C ASN A 127 1.36 -5.19 2.22
N LEU A 128 1.15 -4.43 1.14
CA LEU A 128 -0.18 -4.01 0.72
C LEU A 128 -1.09 -5.17 0.28
N HIS A 129 -2.32 -5.12 0.77
CA HIS A 129 -3.44 -6.03 0.48
C HIS A 129 -4.02 -5.74 -0.92
N PRO A 130 -3.98 -6.69 -1.86
CA PRO A 130 -4.62 -6.55 -3.16
C PRO A 130 -6.14 -6.78 -3.07
N ASP A 131 -6.90 -6.26 -4.04
CA ASP A 131 -8.36 -6.49 -4.11
C ASP A 131 -8.73 -7.97 -4.33
N SER A 132 -7.82 -8.75 -4.92
CA SER A 132 -7.99 -10.18 -5.12
C SER A 132 -6.68 -10.96 -5.01
N GLY A 133 -6.80 -12.21 -4.55
CA GLY A 133 -5.69 -13.15 -4.41
C GLY A 133 -4.87 -12.97 -3.13
N SER A 134 -3.90 -13.86 -2.92
CA SER A 134 -3.02 -13.88 -1.73
C SER A 134 -1.66 -13.20 -1.97
N GLY A 135 -1.54 -12.48 -3.08
CA GLY A 135 -0.34 -11.73 -3.46
C GLY A 135 -0.10 -10.50 -2.58
N ARG A 136 0.88 -9.70 -2.97
CA ARG A 136 1.04 -8.32 -2.49
C ARG A 136 0.92 -7.40 -3.68
N MET A 137 0.41 -6.19 -3.48
CA MET A 137 0.56 -5.17 -4.51
C MET A 137 2.03 -4.79 -4.63
N VAL A 138 2.55 -4.78 -5.85
CA VAL A 138 3.90 -4.35 -6.18
C VAL A 138 3.87 -3.05 -6.97
N PRO A 139 4.98 -2.29 -7.08
CA PRO A 139 4.99 -0.98 -7.72
C PRO A 139 4.34 -0.94 -9.10
N LYS A 140 4.52 -1.98 -9.91
CA LYS A 140 4.00 -2.03 -11.29
C LYS A 140 2.47 -2.08 -11.33
N ASP A 141 1.82 -2.57 -10.27
CA ASP A 141 0.37 -2.71 -10.21
C ASP A 141 -0.31 -1.34 -10.17
N PHE A 142 0.34 -0.34 -9.57
CA PHE A 142 -0.13 1.05 -9.53
C PHE A 142 0.04 1.79 -10.87
N LEU A 143 1.06 1.43 -11.64
CA LEU A 143 1.27 2.00 -12.98
C LEU A 143 0.48 1.27 -14.06
N ALA A 144 -0.11 0.11 -13.76
CA ALA A 144 -0.83 -0.70 -14.74
C ALA A 144 -2.02 0.05 -15.36
N SER A 145 -2.65 0.95 -14.61
CA SER A 145 -3.78 1.77 -15.08
C SER A 145 -3.38 2.95 -15.96
N LEU A 146 -2.10 3.32 -16.01
CA LEU A 146 -1.65 4.40 -16.88
C LEU A 146 -1.65 3.96 -18.34
N VAL A 147 -1.95 4.91 -19.23
CA VAL A 147 -1.78 4.70 -20.67
C VAL A 147 -0.28 4.58 -21.00
N GLU A 148 0.04 3.87 -22.08
CA GLU A 148 1.44 3.60 -22.47
C GLU A 148 2.29 4.86 -22.63
N HIS A 149 1.70 5.95 -23.15
CA HIS A 149 2.36 7.24 -23.26
C HIS A 149 2.88 7.75 -21.90
N ASP A 150 2.05 7.66 -20.86
CA ASP A 150 2.38 8.16 -19.52
C ASP A 150 3.44 7.31 -18.85
N LYS A 151 3.42 5.98 -19.08
CA LYS A 151 4.48 5.08 -18.63
C LYS A 151 5.82 5.43 -19.27
N LEU A 152 5.83 5.61 -20.60
CA LEU A 152 7.02 6.01 -21.35
C LEU A 152 7.56 7.37 -20.88
N GLN A 153 6.68 8.33 -20.58
CA GLN A 153 7.09 9.62 -20.03
C GLN A 153 7.78 9.46 -18.68
N ILE A 154 7.20 8.68 -17.75
CA ILE A 154 7.79 8.41 -16.43
C ILE A 154 9.16 7.73 -16.56
N GLU A 155 9.31 6.79 -17.50
CA GLU A 155 10.59 6.13 -17.81
C GLU A 155 11.63 7.11 -18.39
N GLN A 156 11.24 7.95 -19.35
CA GLN A 156 12.10 8.97 -19.95
C GLN A 156 12.57 10.02 -18.94
N LEU A 157 11.74 10.31 -17.94
CA LEU A 157 12.09 11.15 -16.79
C LEU A 157 12.99 10.45 -15.77
N GLY A 158 13.30 9.16 -15.97
CA GLY A 158 14.21 8.39 -15.12
C GLY A 158 13.63 7.99 -13.78
N LEU A 159 12.29 8.02 -13.62
CA LEU A 159 11.61 7.73 -12.36
C LEU A 159 11.24 6.25 -12.21
N TRP A 160 11.28 5.51 -13.32
CA TRP A 160 10.93 4.09 -13.40
C TRP A 160 12.04 3.30 -14.08
N ALA A 161 12.36 2.13 -13.55
CA ALA A 161 13.35 1.21 -14.11
C ALA A 161 13.07 -0.23 -13.68
N LYS A 162 13.12 -1.18 -14.63
CA LYS A 162 12.99 -2.63 -14.37
C LYS A 162 11.75 -2.98 -13.52
N ASP A 163 10.58 -2.51 -13.94
CA ASP A 163 9.30 -2.76 -13.27
C ASP A 163 9.21 -2.24 -11.82
N SER A 164 10.02 -1.24 -11.46
CA SER A 164 9.98 -0.62 -10.13
C SER A 164 10.37 0.86 -10.17
N LEU A 165 10.06 1.58 -9.07
CA LEU A 165 10.51 2.96 -8.88
C LEU A 165 12.04 3.00 -8.84
N SER A 166 12.62 3.87 -9.66
CA SER A 166 14.06 4.14 -9.61
C SER A 166 14.42 4.83 -8.29
N PRO A 167 15.70 4.82 -7.87
CA PRO A 167 16.15 5.60 -6.71
C PRO A 167 15.79 7.09 -6.82
N THR A 168 15.85 7.65 -8.03
CA THR A 168 15.47 9.03 -8.33
C THR A 168 13.96 9.23 -8.14
N GLY A 169 13.13 8.30 -8.61
CA GLY A 169 11.68 8.32 -8.41
C GLY A 169 11.30 8.27 -6.93
N LYS A 170 11.96 7.44 -6.13
CA LYS A 170 11.74 7.38 -4.67
C LYS A 170 12.07 8.70 -3.99
N ARG A 171 13.24 9.29 -4.30
CA ARG A 171 13.64 10.59 -3.73
C ARG A 171 12.69 11.72 -4.13
N LEU A 172 12.16 11.72 -5.36
CA LEU A 172 11.16 12.69 -5.77
C LEU A 172 9.88 12.57 -4.93
N VAL A 173 9.36 11.35 -4.73
CA VAL A 173 8.18 11.11 -3.89
C VAL A 173 8.43 11.56 -2.46
N GLU A 174 9.56 11.17 -1.86
CA GLU A 174 9.94 11.57 -0.50
C GLU A 174 10.16 13.08 -0.34
N ALA A 175 10.48 13.78 -1.43
CA ALA A 175 10.59 15.24 -1.43
C ALA A 175 9.23 15.96 -1.49
N CYS A 176 8.24 15.32 -2.09
CA CYS A 176 6.91 15.89 -2.35
C CYS A 176 5.85 15.49 -1.31
N TYR A 177 6.12 14.50 -0.46
CA TYR A 177 5.16 14.00 0.53
C TYR A 177 5.76 13.91 1.94
N LEU A 178 4.91 14.14 2.94
CA LEU A 178 5.26 13.93 4.34
C LEU A 178 5.19 12.44 4.70
N LYS A 179 5.81 12.05 5.82
CA LYS A 179 5.90 10.64 6.23
C LYS A 179 4.54 10.01 6.50
N ASP A 180 3.61 10.77 7.08
CA ASP A 180 2.23 10.36 7.35
C ASP A 180 1.40 10.16 6.07
N GLU A 181 1.77 10.84 4.99
CA GLU A 181 1.15 10.68 3.66
C GLU A 181 1.72 9.51 2.85
N LEU A 182 2.82 8.92 3.33
CA LEU A 182 3.48 7.74 2.77
C LEU A 182 3.11 6.49 3.57
N THR A 183 1.84 6.36 3.90
CA THR A 183 1.26 5.21 4.62
C THR A 183 0.19 4.53 3.77
N PRO A 184 -0.13 3.24 4.01
CA PRO A 184 -1.21 2.55 3.30
C PRO A 184 -2.54 3.32 3.37
N GLN A 185 -2.89 3.84 4.55
CA GLN A 185 -4.14 4.56 4.79
C GLN A 185 -4.21 5.87 3.98
N ALA A 186 -3.10 6.59 3.84
CA ALA A 186 -3.04 7.84 3.09
C ALA A 186 -3.20 7.66 1.57
N ILE A 187 -2.99 6.45 1.03
CA ILE A 187 -3.25 6.11 -0.38
C ILE A 187 -4.55 5.32 -0.55
N GLY A 188 -5.36 5.18 0.51
CA GLY A 188 -6.59 4.39 0.49
C GLY A 188 -6.40 2.88 0.39
N ALA A 189 -5.17 2.38 0.62
CA ALA A 189 -4.85 0.97 0.61
C ALA A 189 -4.95 0.35 2.01
N ARG A 190 -5.02 -0.98 2.04
CA ARG A 190 -4.95 -1.77 3.27
C ARG A 190 -3.65 -2.55 3.30
N GLU A 191 -3.20 -2.90 4.49
CA GLU A 191 -2.02 -3.74 4.69
C GLU A 191 -2.46 -5.10 5.23
N TRP A 192 -1.79 -6.16 4.78
CA TRP A 192 -1.91 -7.46 5.44
C TRP A 192 -1.49 -7.36 6.91
N VAL A 193 -2.20 -8.06 7.79
CA VAL A 193 -1.75 -8.29 9.17
C VAL A 193 -0.40 -8.99 9.14
N ASP A 194 0.49 -8.60 10.06
CA ASP A 194 1.82 -9.20 10.15
C ASP A 194 1.72 -10.70 10.46
N GLY A 195 2.55 -11.48 9.78
CA GLY A 195 2.50 -12.94 9.81
C GLY A 195 1.69 -13.58 8.67
N MET A 196 1.61 -14.91 8.72
CA MET A 196 0.94 -15.73 7.73
C MET A 196 0.36 -16.96 8.42
N LEU A 197 -0.82 -17.38 7.96
CA LEU A 197 -1.46 -18.63 8.31
C LEU A 197 -1.18 -19.67 7.22
N ASP A 198 -0.52 -20.75 7.60
CA ASP A 198 -0.26 -21.89 6.72
C ASP A 198 -1.24 -23.03 6.99
N ILE A 199 -1.90 -23.53 5.95
CA ILE A 199 -2.67 -24.76 6.00
C ILE A 199 -1.82 -25.88 5.40
N ILE A 200 -1.49 -26.87 6.22
CA ILE A 200 -0.77 -28.07 5.80
C ILE A 200 -1.79 -29.19 5.69
N CYS A 201 -2.01 -29.66 4.46
CA CYS A 201 -2.97 -30.73 4.17
C CYS A 201 -2.40 -31.66 3.10
N ASN A 202 -2.34 -32.97 3.37
CA ASN A 202 -1.94 -33.97 2.37
C ASN A 202 -3.11 -34.42 1.48
N GLU A 203 -4.31 -33.90 1.77
CA GLU A 203 -5.59 -34.30 1.19
C GLU A 203 -6.26 -33.11 0.47
N ILE A 204 -5.46 -32.17 -0.06
CA ILE A 204 -5.97 -30.94 -0.71
C ILE A 204 -6.93 -31.25 -1.87
N GLY A 205 -6.74 -32.39 -2.55
CA GLY A 205 -7.62 -32.83 -3.63
C GLY A 205 -8.97 -33.39 -3.17
N GLU A 206 -9.18 -33.59 -1.87
CA GLU A 206 -10.45 -34.06 -1.31
C GLU A 206 -11.42 -32.88 -1.16
N GLY A 207 -12.67 -33.08 -1.59
CA GLY A 207 -13.62 -31.98 -1.82
C GLY A 207 -13.92 -31.13 -0.59
N GLU A 208 -13.97 -31.71 0.62
CA GLU A 208 -14.25 -30.92 1.82
C GLU A 208 -13.00 -30.21 2.37
N CYS A 209 -11.81 -30.81 2.23
CA CYS A 209 -10.54 -30.14 2.52
C CYS A 209 -10.36 -28.91 1.63
N SER A 210 -10.59 -29.06 0.32
CA SER A 210 -10.57 -27.94 -0.62
C SER A 210 -11.57 -26.87 -0.22
N ARG A 211 -12.83 -27.25 0.06
CA ARG A 211 -13.88 -26.31 0.48
C ARG A 211 -13.49 -25.52 1.74
N PHE A 212 -12.92 -26.20 2.73
CA PHE A 212 -12.46 -25.55 3.95
C PHE A 212 -11.27 -24.62 3.70
N ILE A 213 -10.30 -25.02 2.87
CA ILE A 213 -9.17 -24.16 2.47
C ILE A 213 -9.66 -22.89 1.77
N ASP A 214 -10.62 -23.03 0.84
CA ASP A 214 -11.21 -21.90 0.12
C ASP A 214 -11.93 -20.95 1.08
N GLU A 215 -12.70 -21.49 2.03
CA GLU A 215 -13.41 -20.71 3.05
C GLU A 215 -12.43 -19.95 3.96
N VAL A 216 -11.40 -20.61 4.50
CA VAL A 216 -10.37 -19.96 5.33
C VAL A 216 -9.64 -18.89 4.53
N THR A 217 -9.36 -19.13 3.25
CA THR A 217 -8.71 -18.15 2.37
C THR A 217 -9.62 -16.94 2.14
N MET A 218 -10.91 -17.14 1.92
CA MET A 218 -11.90 -16.08 1.73
C MET A 218 -12.07 -15.24 3.00
N VAL A 219 -12.29 -15.89 4.16
CA VAL A 219 -12.45 -15.20 5.44
C VAL A 219 -11.15 -14.48 5.82
N GLY A 220 -10.01 -15.12 5.65
CA GLY A 220 -8.69 -14.53 5.88
C GLY A 220 -8.47 -13.30 5.02
N HIS A 221 -8.74 -13.37 3.71
CA HIS A 221 -8.64 -12.22 2.81
C HIS A 221 -9.55 -11.05 3.26
N GLY A 222 -10.79 -11.34 3.65
CA GLY A 222 -11.72 -10.33 4.16
C GLY A 222 -11.27 -9.67 5.47
N ARG A 223 -10.44 -10.36 6.26
CA ARG A 223 -9.87 -9.89 7.54
C ARG A 223 -8.39 -9.53 7.45
N LEU A 224 -7.85 -9.36 6.25
CA LEU A 224 -6.45 -8.99 6.01
C LEU A 224 -5.45 -10.00 6.60
N VAL A 225 -5.82 -11.28 6.70
CA VAL A 225 -4.92 -12.38 7.09
C VAL A 225 -4.46 -13.13 5.85
N LYS A 226 -3.15 -13.22 5.68
CA LYS A 226 -2.56 -13.94 4.55
C LYS A 226 -2.61 -15.44 4.81
N VAL A 227 -3.38 -16.15 3.98
CA VAL A 227 -3.52 -17.61 4.03
C VAL A 227 -2.75 -18.25 2.89
N ARG A 228 -2.02 -19.30 3.20
CA ARG A 228 -1.34 -20.16 2.23
C ARG A 228 -1.68 -21.61 2.52
N ASN A 229 -1.85 -22.41 1.47
CA ASN A 229 -2.05 -23.85 1.59
C ASN A 229 -0.89 -24.61 0.92
N GLN A 230 -0.54 -25.77 1.48
CA GLN A 230 0.53 -26.63 0.98
C GLN A 230 0.34 -28.09 1.43
N ALA A 231 0.90 -29.02 0.67
CA ALA A 231 1.00 -30.42 1.06
C ALA A 231 2.41 -30.79 1.52
N ALA A 232 2.50 -31.74 2.44
CA ALA A 232 3.75 -32.19 3.07
C ALA A 232 4.47 -33.33 2.32
N PHE A 233 4.34 -33.43 0.99
CA PHE A 233 4.88 -34.57 0.24
C PHE A 233 6.42 -34.68 0.21
N ARG A 234 6.91 -35.94 0.20
CA ARG A 234 8.34 -36.34 0.24
C ARG A 234 9.19 -35.97 -0.99
N SER A 235 8.60 -35.56 -2.12
CA SER A 235 9.31 -35.48 -3.41
C SER A 235 9.81 -34.10 -3.82
N ASN A 236 9.45 -33.02 -3.12
CA ASN A 236 9.96 -31.70 -3.46
C ASN A 236 11.31 -31.46 -2.77
N ASN A 237 12.38 -31.97 -3.38
CA ASN A 237 13.78 -31.60 -3.08
C ASN A 237 14.09 -30.12 -3.41
N THR A 238 13.13 -29.36 -3.93
CA THR A 238 13.16 -27.91 -3.91
C THR A 238 12.89 -27.44 -2.49
N ILE A 239 13.97 -27.40 -1.70
CA ILE A 239 14.09 -26.52 -0.53
C ILE A 239 13.97 -25.09 -1.05
N SER A 240 12.76 -24.62 -1.35
CA SER A 240 12.52 -23.21 -1.64
C SER A 240 11.65 -22.67 -0.52
N SER A 241 12.37 -22.25 0.52
CA SER A 241 11.92 -21.47 1.68
C SER A 241 10.91 -22.16 2.60
N LEU A 242 11.42 -22.68 3.72
CA LEU A 242 10.71 -22.58 4.99
C LEU A 242 10.31 -21.10 5.13
N PHE A 243 9.04 -20.75 5.15
CA PHE A 243 8.61 -19.36 5.37
C PHE A 243 8.16 -19.17 6.83
N PRO A 244 8.31 -17.97 7.41
CA PRO A 244 7.89 -17.71 8.78
C PRO A 244 6.36 -17.60 8.84
N ALA A 245 5.66 -18.73 8.90
CA ALA A 245 4.27 -18.74 9.30
C ALA A 245 4.18 -18.44 10.80
N SER A 246 3.27 -17.55 11.19
CA SER A 246 2.99 -17.31 12.60
C SER A 246 2.09 -18.39 13.18
N MET A 247 1.28 -19.02 12.33
CA MET A 247 0.41 -20.12 12.71
C MET A 247 0.36 -21.17 11.60
N ALA A 248 0.34 -22.44 11.98
CA ALA A 248 0.13 -23.58 11.10
C ALA A 248 -1.13 -24.34 11.50
N VAL A 249 -2.02 -24.57 10.54
CA VAL A 249 -3.21 -25.40 10.65
C VAL A 249 -2.92 -26.75 10.00
N LEU A 250 -2.85 -27.79 10.81
CA LEU A 250 -2.72 -29.18 10.34
C LEU A 250 -4.12 -29.72 10.03
N LEU A 251 -4.48 -29.72 8.75
CA LEU A 251 -5.79 -30.16 8.25
C LEU A 251 -5.69 -31.59 7.75
N TYR A 252 -6.56 -32.47 8.26
CA TYR A 252 -6.62 -33.87 7.86
C TYR A 252 -8.03 -34.46 7.95
N PHE A 253 -8.30 -35.45 7.11
CA PHE A 253 -9.34 -36.44 7.30
C PHE A 253 -8.78 -37.68 7.99
N ASP A 254 -7.69 -38.21 7.43
CA ASP A 254 -6.94 -39.34 7.99
C ASP A 254 -5.64 -38.83 8.63
N PRO A 255 -5.54 -38.79 9.96
CA PRO A 255 -4.36 -38.27 10.64
C PRO A 255 -3.09 -39.06 10.27
N SER A 256 -3.21 -40.33 9.89
CA SER A 256 -2.07 -41.17 9.52
C SER A 256 -1.36 -40.68 8.25
N LYS A 257 -2.10 -40.05 7.32
CA LYS A 257 -1.51 -39.43 6.12
C LYS A 257 -0.63 -38.23 6.47
N LEU A 258 -0.91 -37.53 7.56
CA LEU A 258 -0.10 -36.43 8.06
C LEU A 258 1.07 -36.93 8.92
N THR A 259 0.82 -37.87 9.84
CA THR A 259 1.84 -38.39 10.77
C THR A 259 2.84 -39.33 10.12
N SER A 260 2.48 -40.07 9.07
CA SER A 260 3.43 -40.84 8.25
C SER A 260 4.52 -39.96 7.59
N GLN A 261 4.28 -38.65 7.53
CA GLN A 261 5.19 -37.62 7.06
C GLN A 261 5.52 -36.60 8.16
N TRP A 262 5.34 -36.95 9.44
CA TRP A 262 5.47 -36.03 10.57
C TRP A 262 6.80 -35.27 10.59
N LYS A 263 7.91 -35.98 10.36
CA LYS A 263 9.23 -35.36 10.29
C LYS A 263 9.28 -34.19 9.28
N PHE A 264 8.61 -34.33 8.14
CA PHE A 264 8.53 -33.30 7.11
C PHE A 264 7.58 -32.15 7.46
N VAL A 265 6.55 -32.42 8.26
CA VAL A 265 5.62 -31.42 8.79
C VAL A 265 6.33 -30.60 9.87
N GLU A 266 7.04 -31.26 10.79
CA GLU A 266 7.82 -30.65 11.85
C GLU A 266 8.96 -29.79 11.30
N GLU A 267 9.70 -30.28 10.29
CA GLU A 267 10.72 -29.48 9.59
C GLU A 267 10.14 -28.20 8.95
N ARG A 268 8.85 -28.18 8.61
CA ARG A 268 8.15 -27.01 8.02
C ARG A 268 7.60 -26.03 9.05
N ILE A 269 7.38 -26.48 10.28
CA ILE A 269 6.92 -25.64 11.39
C ILE A 269 8.15 -24.99 12.03
N ARG A 270 8.22 -23.66 12.02
CA ARG A 270 9.36 -22.98 12.65
C ARG A 270 9.22 -22.96 14.18
N PRO A 271 10.35 -22.85 14.92
CA PRO A 271 10.29 -22.54 16.34
C PRO A 271 9.51 -21.23 16.57
N GLY A 272 8.50 -21.29 17.46
CA GLY A 272 7.61 -20.15 17.75
C GLY A 272 6.39 -20.04 16.85
N THR A 273 6.24 -20.89 15.82
CA THR A 273 4.98 -21.01 15.08
C THR A 273 3.93 -21.67 15.96
N GLU A 274 2.77 -21.06 16.10
CA GLU A 274 1.65 -21.69 16.77
C GLU A 274 1.06 -22.81 15.89
N VAL A 275 0.82 -23.99 16.47
CA VAL A 275 0.29 -25.14 15.73
C VAL A 275 -1.08 -25.51 16.26
N VAL A 276 -2.03 -25.60 15.34
CA VAL A 276 -3.39 -26.10 15.61
C VAL A 276 -3.75 -27.21 14.65
N THR A 277 -4.75 -27.99 14.99
CA THR A 277 -5.27 -29.10 14.18
C THR A 277 -6.71 -28.83 13.78
N ALA A 278 -7.11 -29.28 12.60
CA ALA A 278 -8.49 -29.24 12.14
C ALA A 278 -8.85 -30.55 11.42
N SER A 279 -10.01 -31.13 11.76
CA SER A 279 -10.52 -32.35 11.11
C SER A 279 -12.05 -32.36 11.11
N PHE A 280 -12.62 -33.31 10.36
CA PHE A 280 -14.07 -33.48 10.18
C PHE A 280 -14.73 -34.36 11.23
N ASP A 281 -13.97 -34.77 12.25
CA ASP A 281 -14.45 -35.45 13.44
C ASP A 281 -14.25 -34.55 14.68
N ASP A 282 -14.70 -35.04 15.84
CA ASP A 282 -14.53 -34.37 17.13
C ASP A 282 -13.08 -34.45 17.68
N GLY A 283 -12.12 -34.84 16.85
CA GLY A 283 -10.74 -35.14 17.24
C GLY A 283 -10.57 -36.52 17.87
N SER A 284 -11.58 -37.39 17.85
CA SER A 284 -11.46 -38.76 18.36
C SER A 284 -10.46 -39.63 17.60
N SER A 285 -10.20 -39.35 16.32
CA SER A 285 -9.19 -40.08 15.53
C SER A 285 -7.75 -39.60 15.76
N ARG A 286 -7.53 -38.57 16.59
CA ARG A 286 -6.21 -37.93 16.74
C ARG A 286 -5.15 -38.90 17.24
N GLU A 287 -4.04 -38.94 16.52
CA GLU A 287 -2.85 -39.63 17.00
C GLU A 287 -2.21 -38.88 18.20
N PRO A 288 -1.47 -39.59 19.07
CA PRO A 288 -0.80 -39.00 20.24
C PRO A 288 0.07 -37.79 19.90
N THR A 289 0.77 -37.84 18.76
CA THR A 289 1.63 -36.76 18.26
C THR A 289 0.89 -35.45 18.01
N LEU A 290 -0.40 -35.54 17.66
CA LEU A 290 -1.22 -34.37 17.38
C LEU A 290 -1.96 -33.88 18.62
N SER A 291 -2.12 -34.72 19.65
CA SER A 291 -3.03 -34.51 20.78
C SER A 291 -2.72 -33.29 21.65
N SER A 292 -1.47 -32.81 21.63
CA SER A 292 -1.02 -31.62 22.37
C SER A 292 -1.50 -30.30 21.78
N TYR A 293 -1.93 -30.28 20.51
CA TYR A 293 -2.34 -29.05 19.83
C TYR A 293 -3.80 -28.70 20.10
N ARG A 294 -4.14 -27.40 19.98
CA ARG A 294 -5.55 -27.00 19.94
C ARG A 294 -6.22 -27.63 18.72
N HIS A 295 -7.48 -28.05 18.88
CA HIS A 295 -8.24 -28.72 17.85
C HIS A 295 -9.51 -27.97 17.47
N PHE A 296 -9.79 -27.91 16.17
CA PHE A 296 -10.98 -27.31 15.59
C PHE A 296 -11.78 -28.38 14.84
N ASN A 297 -13.01 -28.62 15.30
CA ASN A 297 -13.91 -29.64 14.74
C ASN A 297 -14.77 -29.05 13.61
N LEU A 298 -14.45 -29.42 12.37
CA LEU A 298 -15.13 -28.97 11.16
C LEU A 298 -16.56 -29.50 11.00
N ALA A 299 -16.95 -30.54 11.73
CA ALA A 299 -18.34 -31.03 11.76
C ALA A 299 -19.31 -29.98 12.33
N SER A 300 -18.80 -29.01 13.10
CA SER A 300 -19.57 -27.87 13.61
C SER A 300 -19.97 -26.86 12.52
N GLY A 301 -19.38 -26.98 11.32
CA GLY A 301 -19.65 -26.14 10.15
C GLY A 301 -18.41 -25.40 9.66
N ILE A 302 -18.03 -25.64 8.40
CA ILE A 302 -16.83 -25.05 7.75
C ILE A 302 -16.75 -23.52 7.89
N PRO A 303 -17.80 -22.72 7.60
CA PRO A 303 -17.71 -21.25 7.70
C PRO A 303 -17.47 -20.75 9.13
N ILE A 304 -18.08 -21.40 10.12
CA ILE A 304 -17.93 -21.02 11.53
C ILE A 304 -16.49 -21.27 11.96
N VAL A 305 -15.98 -22.47 11.69
CA VAL A 305 -14.63 -22.86 12.10
C VAL A 305 -13.56 -22.08 11.35
N ALA A 306 -13.77 -21.77 10.08
CA ALA A 306 -12.87 -20.89 9.32
C ALA A 306 -12.76 -19.51 9.98
N SER A 307 -13.89 -18.92 10.41
CA SER A 307 -13.87 -17.68 11.19
C SER A 307 -13.12 -17.84 12.51
N GLU A 308 -13.41 -18.90 13.28
CA GLU A 308 -12.77 -19.13 14.58
C GLU A 308 -11.24 -19.27 14.48
N ILE A 309 -10.74 -19.91 13.42
CA ILE A 309 -9.31 -20.06 13.17
C ILE A 309 -8.66 -18.71 12.84
N ILE A 310 -9.33 -17.87 12.06
CA ILE A 310 -8.84 -16.51 11.76
C ILE A 310 -8.89 -15.64 13.01
N ASP A 311 -9.94 -15.74 13.83
CA ASP A 311 -10.02 -15.02 15.11
C ASP A 311 -8.93 -15.46 16.08
N HIS A 312 -8.63 -16.76 16.11
CA HIS A 312 -7.52 -17.31 16.89
C HIS A 312 -6.17 -16.74 16.44
N PHE A 313 -5.91 -16.71 15.13
CA PHE A 313 -4.71 -16.09 14.56
C PHE A 313 -4.55 -14.63 14.99
N LEU A 314 -5.61 -13.83 14.89
CA LEU A 314 -5.61 -12.42 15.23
C LEU A 314 -5.42 -12.19 16.75
N ALA A 315 -6.02 -13.05 17.58
CA ALA A 315 -5.86 -13.00 19.03
C ALA A 315 -4.42 -13.30 19.45
N ALA A 316 -3.79 -14.32 18.86
CA ALA A 316 -2.39 -14.66 19.12
C ALA A 316 -1.47 -13.47 18.79
N LYS A 317 -1.72 -12.78 17.68
CA LYS A 317 -0.97 -11.57 17.28
C LYS A 317 -1.18 -10.36 18.18
N SER A 318 -2.36 -10.25 18.78
CA SER A 318 -2.68 -9.13 19.67
C SER A 318 -2.01 -9.26 21.04
N GLY A 319 -1.71 -10.50 21.47
CA GLY A 319 -1.00 -10.79 22.73
C GLY A 319 0.52 -10.66 22.67
N GLU A 320 1.10 -10.51 21.47
CA GLU A 320 2.55 -10.35 21.24
C GLU A 320 3.01 -8.87 21.21
N ARG A 321 2.10 -7.90 21.37
CA ARG A 321 2.41 -6.46 21.35
C ARG A 321 2.78 -5.89 22.72
#